data_AF-A0A5B6T9U7-F1
#
_entry.id   AF-A0A5B6T9U7-F1
#
_cell.length_a   1.000
_cell.length_b   1.000
_cell.length_c   1.000
_cell.angle_alpha   90.00
_cell.angle_beta   90.00
_cell.angle_gamma   90.00
#
_symmetry.space_group_name_H-M   'P 1'
#
loop_
_entity.id
_entity.type
_entity.pdbx_description
1 polymer ?
#
loop_
_entity_poly.entity_id
_entity_poly.type
_entity_poly.pdbx_seq_one_letter_code
_entity_poly.pdbx_strand_id
1 'polypeptide(L)'
;MSQFSQNAPKTAFTLSSAIGVYQLVGGLLGLGLFLKMIPALENPSATTWLGILLAALLYGFSIWCGFSLLKKTRSAYTLSMVNQILQAFSFGMSGVAYNYVAGLKVGVGIDFLASWVFKLRFSLSSFNFSFGTHAGISFVSVNLLALLLLYLLERTKDEAKGTLR
;
A
#
# COMPACT_ATOMS: atom_id res chain seq x y z
N MET A 1 7.30 -52.88 -0.32
CA MET A 1 8.56 -52.13 -0.08
C MET A 1 8.37 -50.71 -0.57
N SER A 2 8.53 -49.76 0.36
CA SER A 2 8.65 -48.28 0.25
C SER A 2 7.79 -47.56 -0.81
N GLN A 3 6.64 -46.98 -0.44
CA GLN A 3 6.55 -45.59 0.05
C GLN A 3 7.64 -44.65 -0.51
N PHE A 4 7.47 -44.21 -1.76
CA PHE A 4 8.08 -42.96 -2.22
C PHE A 4 7.25 -41.78 -1.69
N SER A 5 7.45 -41.49 -0.40
CA SER A 5 7.23 -40.15 0.14
C SER A 5 8.29 -39.24 -0.45
N GLN A 6 8.04 -38.68 -1.64
CA GLN A 6 8.85 -37.58 -2.16
C GLN A 6 8.31 -36.28 -1.61
N ASN A 7 8.82 -35.96 -0.41
CA ASN A 7 9.15 -34.62 0.07
C ASN A 7 8.39 -33.47 -0.61
N ALA A 8 7.30 -33.03 0.03
CA ALA A 8 6.78 -31.69 -0.21
C ALA A 8 7.95 -30.69 -0.14
N PRO A 9 8.10 -29.79 -1.11
CA PRO A 9 9.21 -28.84 -1.09
C PRO A 9 9.14 -28.03 0.21
N LYS A 10 10.22 -28.08 1.00
CA LYS A 10 10.50 -27.14 2.08
C LYS A 10 10.10 -25.76 1.58
N THR A 11 9.26 -25.05 2.32
CA THR A 11 8.66 -23.76 1.97
C THR A 11 9.70 -22.80 1.38
N ALA A 12 9.88 -22.85 0.07
CA ALA A 12 10.71 -21.91 -0.65
C ALA A 12 10.02 -20.55 -0.51
N PHE A 13 10.79 -19.53 -0.16
CA PHE A 13 10.28 -18.17 -0.08
C PHE A 13 9.80 -17.75 -1.47
N THR A 14 8.49 -17.71 -1.67
CA THR A 14 7.89 -17.35 -2.97
C THR A 14 7.82 -15.83 -3.10
N LEU A 15 7.76 -15.34 -4.34
CA LEU A 15 7.59 -13.91 -4.61
C LEU A 15 6.35 -13.33 -3.91
N SER A 16 5.24 -14.08 -3.88
CA SER A 16 4.03 -13.71 -3.15
C SER A 16 4.25 -13.58 -1.63
N SER A 17 5.12 -14.41 -1.04
CA SER A 17 5.54 -14.25 0.35
C SER A 17 6.38 -12.99 0.55
N ALA A 18 7.27 -12.65 -0.38
CA ALA A 18 8.04 -11.40 -0.33
C ALA A 18 7.14 -10.17 -0.34
N ILE A 19 6.16 -10.15 -1.26
CA ILE A 19 5.16 -9.08 -1.34
C ILE A 19 4.31 -9.03 -0.06
N GLY A 20 3.97 -10.18 0.50
CA GLY A 20 3.24 -10.30 1.76
C GLY A 20 4.00 -9.68 2.93
N VAL A 21 5.29 -10.01 3.08
CA VAL A 21 6.18 -9.40 4.10
C VAL A 21 6.28 -7.89 3.89
N TYR A 22 6.46 -7.44 2.66
CA TYR A 22 6.52 -6.01 2.34
C TYR A 22 5.27 -5.26 2.80
N GLN A 23 4.08 -5.79 2.50
CA GLN A 23 2.81 -5.17 2.91
C GLN A 23 2.60 -5.19 4.42
N LEU A 24 3.02 -6.27 5.08
CA LEU A 24 2.94 -6.42 6.53
C LEU A 24 3.85 -5.40 7.23
N VAL A 25 5.14 -5.37 6.86
CA VAL A 25 6.13 -4.45 7.43
C VAL A 25 5.74 -3.01 7.12
N GLY A 26 5.36 -2.70 5.88
CA GLY A 26 4.94 -1.36 5.48
C GLY A 26 3.72 -0.87 6.25
N GLY A 27 2.72 -1.75 6.45
CA GLY A 27 1.52 -1.46 7.22
C GLY A 27 1.82 -1.25 8.72
N LEU A 28 2.65 -2.11 9.32
CA LEU A 28 3.06 -1.97 10.73
C LEU A 28 3.87 -0.69 10.95
N LEU A 29 4.83 -0.40 10.06
CA LEU A 29 5.61 0.85 10.13
C LEU A 29 4.72 2.07 9.96
N GLY A 30 3.79 2.04 9.00
CA GLY A 30 2.85 3.14 8.78
C GLY A 30 1.94 3.39 9.97
N LEU A 31 1.39 2.32 10.55
CA LEU A 31 0.55 2.41 11.74
C LEU A 31 1.36 2.91 12.96
N GLY A 32 2.59 2.42 13.16
CA GLY A 32 3.46 2.86 14.24
C GLY A 32 3.87 4.34 14.11
N LEU A 33 4.28 4.79 12.92
CA LEU A 33 4.59 6.19 12.64
C LEU A 33 3.37 7.07 12.84
N PHE A 34 2.21 6.62 12.39
CA PHE A 34 0.96 7.37 12.51
C PHE A 34 0.52 7.52 13.97
N LEU A 35 0.57 6.43 14.76
CA LEU A 35 0.27 6.47 16.20
C LEU A 35 1.21 7.41 16.96
N LYS A 36 2.50 7.48 16.57
CA LYS A 36 3.47 8.41 17.17
C LYS A 36 3.10 9.88 16.95
N MET A 37 2.40 10.21 15.87
CA MET A 37 1.99 11.59 15.56
C MET A 37 0.76 12.05 16.35
N ILE A 38 -0.08 11.12 16.83
CA ILE A 38 -1.35 11.47 17.50
C ILE A 38 -1.16 12.35 18.74
N PRO A 39 -0.23 12.07 19.68
CA PRO A 39 -0.04 12.91 20.86
C PRO A 39 0.42 14.33 20.56
N ALA A 40 0.99 14.58 19.37
CA ALA A 40 1.44 15.90 18.94
C ALA A 40 0.31 16.75 18.31
N LEU A 41 -0.90 16.20 18.18
CA LEU A 41 -2.06 16.92 17.64
C LEU A 41 -2.74 17.72 18.75
N GLU A 42 -2.55 19.03 18.74
CA GLU A 42 -3.33 19.96 19.57
C GLU A 42 -4.65 20.30 18.89
N ASN A 43 -5.77 20.10 19.57
CA ASN A 43 -7.14 20.40 19.08
C ASN A 43 -7.45 19.88 17.66
N PRO A 44 -7.39 18.56 17.41
CA PRO A 44 -7.65 17.99 16.09
C PRO A 44 -9.08 18.30 15.61
N SER A 45 -9.19 18.79 14.38
CA SER A 45 -10.48 18.99 13.72
C SER A 45 -11.19 17.66 13.42
N ALA A 46 -12.50 17.70 13.14
CA ALA A 46 -13.25 16.51 12.71
C ALA A 46 -12.63 15.84 11.46
N THR A 47 -12.12 16.64 10.52
CA THR A 47 -11.40 16.14 9.33
C THR A 47 -10.12 15.41 9.71
N THR A 48 -9.39 15.88 10.72
CA THR A 48 -8.19 15.21 11.24
C THR A 48 -8.54 13.84 11.79
N TRP A 49 -9.62 13.72 12.57
CA TRP A 49 -10.10 12.43 13.09
C TRP A 49 -10.54 11.46 11.99
N LEU A 50 -11.21 11.97 10.96
CA LEU A 50 -11.56 11.16 9.77
C LEU A 50 -10.29 10.65 9.07
N GLY A 51 -9.29 11.51 8.90
CA GLY A 51 -7.97 11.11 8.39
C GLY A 51 -7.32 10.02 9.24
N ILE A 52 -7.39 10.13 10.57
CA ILE A 52 -6.87 9.12 11.51
C ILE A 52 -7.57 7.77 11.32
N LEU A 53 -8.89 7.78 11.26
CA LEU A 53 -9.67 6.56 11.04
C LEU A 53 -9.33 5.91 9.69
N LEU A 54 -9.27 6.71 8.62
CA LEU A 54 -8.90 6.23 7.28
C LEU A 54 -7.48 5.66 7.24
N ALA A 55 -6.52 6.32 7.89
CA ALA A 55 -5.15 5.82 7.99
C ALA A 55 -5.10 4.46 8.70
N ALA A 56 -5.79 4.33 9.83
CA ALA A 56 -5.85 3.09 10.59
C ALA A 56 -6.48 1.95 9.77
N LEU A 57 -7.56 2.23 9.04
CA LEU A 57 -8.21 1.26 8.16
C LEU A 57 -7.29 0.83 7.01
N LEU A 58 -6.63 1.77 6.34
CA LEU A 58 -5.75 1.46 5.20
C LEU A 58 -4.50 0.70 5.63
N TYR A 59 -3.82 1.12 6.70
CA TYR A 59 -2.67 0.38 7.22
C TYR A 59 -3.07 -0.99 7.78
N GLY A 60 -4.21 -1.09 8.47
CA GLY A 60 -4.79 -2.37 8.90
C GLY A 60 -5.12 -3.28 7.71
N PHE A 61 -5.67 -2.73 6.63
CA PHE A 61 -5.92 -3.46 5.40
C PHE A 61 -4.62 -3.96 4.75
N SER A 62 -3.55 -3.17 4.75
CA SER A 62 -2.23 -3.63 4.28
C SER A 62 -1.68 -4.79 5.11
N ILE A 63 -1.79 -4.73 6.43
CA ILE A 63 -1.38 -5.80 7.34
C ILE A 63 -2.19 -7.07 7.05
N TRP A 64 -3.51 -6.95 6.91
CA TRP A 64 -4.39 -8.06 6.57
C TRP A 64 -4.04 -8.71 5.23
N CYS A 65 -3.79 -7.89 4.20
CA CYS A 65 -3.39 -8.37 2.87
C CYS A 65 -2.06 -9.12 2.93
N GLY A 66 -1.07 -8.55 3.62
CA GLY A 66 0.24 -9.18 3.82
C GLY A 66 0.13 -10.53 4.53
N PHE A 67 -0.62 -10.59 5.63
CA PHE A 67 -0.86 -11.83 6.36
C PHE A 67 -1.62 -12.87 5.52
N SER A 68 -2.62 -12.44 4.75
CA SER A 68 -3.40 -13.33 3.86
C SER A 68 -2.55 -13.93 2.74
N LEU A 69 -1.62 -13.15 2.16
CA LEU A 69 -0.65 -13.64 1.17
C LEU A 69 0.29 -14.69 1.76
N LEU A 70 0.77 -14.46 2.98
CA LEU A 70 1.63 -15.42 3.69
C LEU A 70 0.89 -16.73 4.00
N LYS A 71 -0.41 -16.65 4.30
CA LYS A 71 -1.30 -17.81 4.47
C LYS A 71 -1.76 -18.46 3.16
N LYS A 72 -1.38 -17.90 1.99
CA LYS A 72 -1.76 -18.39 0.66
C LYS A 72 -3.28 -18.59 0.49
N THR A 73 -4.11 -17.70 1.06
CA THR A 73 -5.56 -17.82 0.92
C THR A 73 -6.02 -17.50 -0.50
N ARG A 74 -7.13 -18.09 -0.95
CA ARG A 74 -7.65 -17.92 -2.33
C ARG A 74 -7.93 -16.46 -2.70
N SER A 75 -8.35 -15.65 -1.73
CA SER A 75 -8.64 -14.21 -1.92
C SER A 75 -7.43 -13.30 -1.72
N ALA A 76 -6.29 -13.80 -1.23
CA ALA A 76 -5.14 -12.99 -0.86
C ALA A 76 -4.60 -12.12 -2.01
N TYR A 77 -4.52 -12.70 -3.22
CA TYR A 77 -4.04 -11.99 -4.40
C TYR A 77 -4.97 -10.83 -4.77
N THR A 78 -6.29 -11.05 -4.79
CA THR A 78 -7.26 -10.00 -5.13
C THR A 78 -7.24 -8.87 -4.10
N LEU A 79 -7.23 -9.19 -2.79
CA LEU A 79 -7.14 -8.17 -1.74
C LEU A 79 -5.85 -7.36 -1.82
N SER A 80 -4.73 -8.04 -2.08
CA SER A 80 -3.43 -7.39 -2.24
C SER A 80 -3.36 -6.49 -3.48
N MET A 81 -3.98 -6.89 -4.59
CA MET A 81 -4.09 -6.04 -5.78
C MET A 81 -4.88 -4.77 -5.46
N VAL A 82 -5.99 -4.87 -4.73
CA VAL A 82 -6.76 -3.68 -4.28
C VAL A 82 -5.89 -2.77 -3.42
N ASN A 83 -5.12 -3.33 -2.47
CA ASN A 83 -4.21 -2.54 -1.64
C ASN A 83 -3.14 -1.82 -2.48
N GLN A 84 -2.59 -2.46 -3.52
CA GLN A 84 -1.63 -1.82 -4.42
C GLN A 84 -2.27 -0.73 -5.29
N ILE A 85 -3.50 -0.94 -5.78
CA ILE A 85 -4.23 0.09 -6.55
C ILE A 85 -4.46 1.34 -5.71
N LEU A 86 -4.87 1.19 -4.44
CA LEU A 86 -5.04 2.31 -3.51
C LEU A 86 -3.72 3.08 -3.29
N GLN A 87 -2.58 2.38 -3.25
CA GLN A 87 -1.26 3.00 -3.09
C GLN A 87 -0.68 3.57 -4.39
N ALA A 88 -1.16 3.11 -5.54
CA ALA A 88 -0.63 3.48 -6.85
C ALA A 88 -0.91 4.94 -7.19
N PHE A 89 -2.05 5.49 -6.76
CA PHE A 89 -2.44 6.84 -7.09
C PHE A 89 -2.40 7.76 -5.87
N SER A 90 -1.96 8.99 -6.08
CA SER A 90 -2.08 10.05 -5.08
C SER A 90 -2.38 11.35 -5.79
N PHE A 91 -3.26 12.15 -5.22
CA PHE A 91 -3.68 13.40 -5.82
C PHE A 91 -4.00 14.45 -4.77
N GLY A 92 -3.91 15.70 -5.15
CA GLY A 92 -4.47 16.85 -4.45
C GLY A 92 -5.17 17.70 -5.49
N MET A 93 -6.43 18.05 -5.28
CA MET A 93 -7.17 18.95 -6.16
C MET A 93 -8.31 19.63 -5.40
N SER A 94 -8.44 20.96 -5.59
CA SER A 94 -9.60 21.75 -5.16
C SER A 94 -10.03 21.50 -3.70
N GLY A 95 -9.07 21.46 -2.78
CA GLY A 95 -9.36 21.29 -1.35
C GLY A 95 -9.39 19.85 -0.85
N VAL A 96 -9.25 18.85 -1.72
CA VAL A 96 -9.14 17.43 -1.32
C VAL A 96 -7.76 16.91 -1.68
N ALA A 97 -7.09 16.24 -0.74
CA ALA A 97 -5.86 15.51 -1.02
C ALA A 97 -5.93 14.08 -0.47
N TYR A 98 -5.37 13.16 -1.24
CA TYR A 98 -5.22 11.75 -0.92
C TYR A 98 -3.83 11.27 -1.32
N ASN A 99 -3.12 10.72 -0.35
CA ASN A 99 -1.89 9.98 -0.57
C ASN A 99 -1.81 8.87 0.47
N TYR A 100 -1.69 7.63 0.01
CA TYR A 100 -1.54 6.48 0.87
C TYR A 100 -0.38 5.61 0.37
N VAL A 101 0.54 5.29 1.28
CA VAL A 101 1.71 4.45 1.04
C VAL A 101 1.96 3.64 2.29
N ALA A 102 1.99 2.31 2.16
CA ALA A 102 2.42 1.39 3.20
C ALA A 102 3.74 0.73 2.74
N GLY A 103 4.85 1.11 3.36
CA GLY A 103 6.19 0.68 2.98
C GLY A 103 6.94 1.77 2.22
N LEU A 104 7.55 1.46 1.10
CA LEU A 104 8.32 2.41 0.30
C LEU A 104 7.46 3.00 -0.83
N LYS A 105 7.70 4.26 -1.18
CA LYS A 105 7.21 4.89 -2.41
C LYS A 105 8.37 5.40 -3.21
N VAL A 106 8.36 5.04 -4.49
CA VAL A 106 9.13 5.68 -5.55
C VAL A 106 8.09 6.26 -6.49
N GLY A 107 7.77 7.53 -6.27
CA GLY A 107 6.69 8.22 -6.96
C GLY A 107 7.20 9.18 -8.02
N VAL A 108 6.44 9.29 -9.10
CA VAL A 108 6.57 10.37 -10.08
C VAL A 108 5.28 11.16 -10.10
N GLY A 109 5.35 12.48 -10.17
CA GLY A 109 4.16 13.31 -10.17
C GLY A 109 4.38 14.68 -10.77
N ILE A 110 3.27 15.36 -11.02
CA ILE A 110 3.21 16.71 -11.57
C ILE A 110 2.51 17.58 -10.53
N ASP A 111 3.13 18.71 -10.18
CA ASP A 111 2.46 19.81 -9.47
C ASP A 111 1.87 20.77 -10.52
N PHE A 112 0.64 21.23 -10.29
CA PHE A 112 -0.08 22.13 -11.22
C PHE A 112 -0.19 23.57 -10.68
N LEU A 113 0.32 23.85 -9.48
CA LEU A 113 0.00 25.09 -8.77
C LEU A 113 0.61 26.36 -9.37
N ALA A 114 1.87 26.30 -9.80
CA ALA A 114 2.62 27.45 -10.30
C ALA A 114 3.19 27.23 -11.70
N SER A 115 3.51 25.97 -12.04
CA SER A 115 4.03 25.53 -13.32
C SER A 115 3.96 24.01 -13.39
N TRP A 116 3.95 23.43 -14.58
CA TRP A 116 3.97 21.98 -14.80
C TRP A 116 5.35 21.42 -14.45
N VAL A 117 5.60 21.22 -13.15
CA VAL A 117 6.89 20.74 -12.65
C VAL A 117 6.81 19.25 -12.38
N PHE A 118 7.64 18.48 -13.08
CA PHE A 118 7.83 17.07 -12.82
C PHE A 118 8.64 16.89 -11.53
N LYS A 119 8.14 16.05 -10.62
CA LYS A 119 8.76 15.76 -9.33
C LYS A 119 8.90 14.27 -9.12
N LEU A 120 10.09 13.86 -8.73
CA LEU A 120 10.36 12.53 -8.22
C LEU A 120 10.22 12.57 -6.69
N ARG A 121 9.43 11.65 -6.12
CA ARG A 121 9.05 11.63 -4.71
C ARG A 121 9.44 10.31 -4.07
N PHE A 122 10.30 10.36 -3.07
CA PHE A 122 10.59 9.22 -2.21
C PHE A 122 9.88 9.39 -0.89
N SER A 123 9.21 8.35 -0.41
CA SER A 123 8.55 8.36 0.89
C SER A 123 8.59 6.99 1.54
N LEU A 124 8.74 6.96 2.86
CA LEU A 124 8.54 5.76 3.67
C LEU A 124 7.23 5.93 4.44
N SER A 125 6.39 4.90 4.40
CA SER A 125 5.05 4.76 4.97
C SER A 125 4.37 6.09 5.31
N SER A 126 3.61 6.61 4.35
CA SER A 126 3.01 7.93 4.46
C SER A 126 1.53 7.90 4.14
N PHE A 127 0.74 8.55 4.99
CA PHE A 127 -0.66 8.81 4.73
C PHE A 127 -0.93 10.31 4.84
N ASN A 128 -1.61 10.87 3.86
CA ASN A 128 -2.10 12.23 3.88
C ASN A 128 -3.53 12.23 3.32
N PHE A 129 -4.45 12.70 4.14
CA PHE A 129 -5.82 12.97 3.73
C PHE A 129 -6.21 14.33 4.29
N SER A 130 -6.65 15.23 3.41
CA SER A 130 -7.13 16.54 3.80
C SER A 130 -8.36 16.91 3.01
N PHE A 131 -9.29 17.59 3.67
CA PHE A 131 -10.52 18.11 3.09
C PHE A 131 -10.76 19.53 3.62
N GLY A 132 -10.81 20.53 2.75
CA GLY A 132 -11.07 21.93 3.12
C GLY A 132 -10.72 22.95 2.03
N THR A 133 -11.31 24.14 2.11
CA THR A 133 -11.31 25.19 1.05
C THR A 133 -9.99 25.94 0.85
N HIS A 134 -8.91 25.57 1.54
CA HIS A 134 -7.62 26.29 1.49
C HIS A 134 -6.40 25.42 1.16
N ALA A 135 -6.60 24.17 0.73
CA ALA A 135 -5.48 23.38 0.24
C ALA A 135 -5.10 23.87 -1.16
N GLY A 136 -4.21 24.87 -1.23
CA GLY A 136 -3.47 25.25 -2.44
C GLY A 136 -2.50 24.14 -2.86
N ILE A 137 -3.00 22.92 -3.01
CA ILE A 137 -2.24 21.73 -3.35
C ILE A 137 -2.96 21.11 -4.55
N SER A 138 -2.35 21.21 -5.71
CA SER A 138 -2.83 20.62 -6.95
C SER A 138 -1.73 19.75 -7.51
N PHE A 139 -1.81 18.45 -7.27
CA PHE A 139 -0.83 17.49 -7.75
C PHE A 139 -1.48 16.18 -8.14
N VAL A 140 -0.84 15.46 -9.05
CA VAL A 140 -1.12 14.05 -9.30
C VAL A 140 0.22 13.32 -9.27
N SER A 141 0.28 12.20 -8.57
CA SER A 141 1.46 11.35 -8.53
C SER A 141 1.09 9.88 -8.59
N VAL A 142 1.97 9.10 -9.18
CA VAL A 142 1.85 7.66 -9.29
C VAL A 142 3.00 7.01 -8.54
N ASN A 143 2.72 6.02 -7.68
CA ASN A 143 3.73 5.22 -7.00
C ASN A 143 4.16 4.05 -7.91
N LEU A 144 5.33 4.17 -8.51
CA LEU A 144 5.88 3.17 -9.43
C LEU A 144 6.14 1.84 -8.73
N LEU A 145 6.50 1.85 -7.45
CA LEU A 145 6.70 0.63 -6.69
C LEU A 145 5.38 -0.13 -6.49
N ALA A 146 4.28 0.58 -6.22
CA ALA A 146 2.96 -0.05 -6.12
C ALA A 146 2.51 -0.67 -7.45
N LEU A 147 2.77 0.01 -8.57
CA LEU A 147 2.51 -0.55 -9.91
C LEU A 147 3.36 -1.80 -10.20
N LEU A 148 4.64 -1.79 -9.83
CA LEU A 148 5.51 -2.94 -9.96
C LEU A 148 4.99 -4.12 -9.12
N LEU A 149 4.61 -3.89 -7.87
CA LEU A 149 4.05 -4.92 -6.99
C LEU A 149 2.71 -5.45 -7.52
N LEU A 150 1.87 -4.58 -8.10
CA LEU A 150 0.63 -4.96 -8.77
C LEU A 150 0.90 -5.92 -9.94
N TYR A 151 1.86 -5.57 -10.81
CA TYR A 151 2.28 -6.41 -11.93
C TYR A 151 2.80 -7.79 -11.47
N LEU A 152 3.65 -7.81 -10.43
CA LEU A 152 4.17 -9.06 -9.88
C LEU A 152 3.08 -9.92 -9.22
N LEU A 153 2.08 -9.31 -8.58
CA LEU A 153 0.93 -10.01 -8.01
C LEU A 153 0.06 -10.66 -9.09
N GLU A 154 -0.17 -9.97 -10.21
CA GLU A 154 -0.93 -10.51 -11.33
C GLU A 154 -0.23 -11.72 -11.95
N ARG A 155 1.08 -11.61 -12.22
CA ARG A 155 1.88 -12.71 -12.75
C ARG A 155 1.87 -13.94 -11.83
N THR A 156 2.08 -13.75 -10.53
CA THR A 156 2.11 -14.86 -9.56
C THR A 156 0.74 -15.51 -9.35
N LYS A 157 -0.35 -14.74 -9.51
CA LYS A 157 -1.72 -15.27 -9.47
C LYS A 157 -2.01 -16.20 -10.64
N ASP A 158 -1.53 -15.87 -11.84
CA ASP A 158 -1.73 -16.69 -13.02
C ASP A 158 -0.90 -17.98 -12.99
N GLU A 159 0.35 -17.90 -12.52
CA GLU A 159 1.18 -19.08 -12.24
C GLU A 159 0.48 -20.02 -11.23
N ALA A 160 -0.07 -19.48 -10.14
CA ALA A 160 -0.77 -20.26 -9.13
C ALA A 160 -2.09 -20.90 -9.63
N LYS A 161 -2.78 -20.28 -10.59
CA LYS A 161 -3.97 -20.87 -11.23
C LYS A 161 -3.62 -21.95 -12.24
N GLY A 162 -2.48 -21.81 -12.93
CA GLY A 162 -2.00 -22.78 -13.92
C GLY A 162 -1.61 -24.13 -13.32
N THR A 163 -1.13 -24.16 -12.07
CA THR A 163 -0.75 -25.40 -11.36
C THR A 163 -1.94 -26.17 -10.75
N LEU A 164 -3.14 -25.58 -10.72
CA LEU A 164 -4.35 -26.18 -10.15
C LEU A 164 -5.34 -26.69 -11.22
N ARG A 165 -4.88 -26.85 -12.46
CA ARG A 165 -5.63 -27.46 -13.57
C ARG A 165 -5.08 -28.83 -13.92
#